data_AF-A0A2T4S6Z0-F1
#
_entry.id   AF-A0A2T4S6Z0-F1
#
_cell.length_a   1.000
_cell.length_b   1.000
_cell.length_c   1.000
_cell.angle_alpha   90.00
_cell.angle_beta   90.00
_cell.angle_gamma   90.00
#
_symmetry.space_group_name_H-M   'P 1'
#
loop_
_entity.id
_entity.type
_entity.pdbx_description
1 polymer ?
#
loop_
_entity_poly.entity_id
_entity_poly.type
_entity_poly.pdbx_seq_one_letter_code
_entity_poly.pdbx_strand_id
1 'polypeptide(L)'
;INARATKEEFNTSKKTLSNVISDLSINTTTGLTLSYDENGNLQSHTVGPDGIMLKGDRVNINVNKDFQVLAGNVNNKVGKDEIINRLNLSPEGLDINVNNLGIRGGDTTNYLSIKNQEILSRGTFTRTWGGVTDTPTATVGIKDGYILSRNQKTGYSLYMTEKGLSTMMSGGVGSEQAGALEFHYDLMNDNSRGVRLSSTYGVVFLHAENSRIYTRSRLTTNIETWEASVYIRPQVYSRPGVNEFSFYLKDNDNAKDTDGTLLFGEIYNEAGQAGSGIRFRKAGMPGQTEGEYE
;
A
#
# COMPACT_ATOMS: atom_id res chain seq x y z
N ILE A 1 13.36 -72.93 -44.69
CA ILE A 1 12.69 -73.52 -43.51
C ILE A 1 11.23 -73.10 -43.57
N ASN A 2 10.34 -73.97 -44.04
CA ASN A 2 8.89 -73.75 -43.98
C ASN A 2 8.38 -74.46 -42.72
N ALA A 3 8.35 -73.76 -41.59
CA ALA A 3 7.65 -74.25 -40.42
C ALA A 3 6.14 -74.13 -40.70
N ARG A 4 5.51 -75.24 -41.11
CA ARG A 4 4.05 -75.33 -41.19
C ARG A 4 3.56 -75.76 -39.81
N ALA A 5 3.09 -74.81 -39.01
CA ALA A 5 2.34 -75.13 -37.81
C ALA A 5 1.07 -75.90 -38.21
N THR A 6 0.73 -76.95 -37.46
CA THR A 6 -0.58 -77.59 -37.59
C THR A 6 -1.67 -76.60 -37.19
N LYS A 7 -2.89 -76.78 -37.71
CA LYS A 7 -4.05 -75.95 -37.35
C LYS A 7 -4.29 -75.93 -35.84
N GLU A 8 -3.99 -77.05 -35.18
CA GLU A 8 -4.10 -77.22 -33.73
C GLU A 8 -3.06 -76.40 -32.96
N GLU A 9 -1.78 -76.45 -33.34
CA GLU A 9 -0.72 -75.63 -32.75
C GLU A 9 -0.97 -74.13 -32.97
N PHE A 10 -1.50 -73.77 -34.15
CA PHE A 10 -1.87 -72.40 -34.48
C PHE A 10 -3.04 -71.89 -33.63
N ASN A 11 -4.12 -72.68 -33.48
CA ASN A 11 -5.27 -72.32 -32.64
C ASN A 11 -4.89 -72.26 -31.16
N THR A 12 -4.03 -73.17 -30.70
CA THR A 12 -3.51 -73.16 -29.32
C THR A 12 -2.73 -71.86 -29.05
N SER A 13 -1.85 -71.46 -29.98
CA SER A 13 -1.09 -70.20 -29.86
C SER A 13 -1.98 -68.96 -29.85
N LYS A 14 -3.03 -68.93 -30.68
CA LYS A 14 -4.04 -67.85 -30.67
C LYS A 14 -4.79 -67.76 -29.35
N LYS A 15 -5.18 -68.89 -28.80
CA LYS A 15 -5.88 -68.97 -27.52
C LYS A 15 -5.00 -68.44 -26.39
N THR A 16 -3.72 -68.80 -26.36
CA THR A 16 -2.75 -68.26 -25.41
C THR A 16 -2.64 -66.74 -25.53
N LEU A 17 -2.46 -66.20 -26.74
CA LEU A 17 -2.38 -64.75 -26.95
C LEU A 17 -3.66 -64.02 -26.51
N SER A 18 -4.83 -64.58 -26.82
CA SER A 18 -6.12 -64.02 -26.43
C SER A 18 -6.30 -63.97 -24.92
N ASN A 19 -5.86 -65.01 -24.21
CA ASN A 19 -5.88 -65.03 -22.75
C ASN A 19 -4.97 -63.94 -22.17
N VAL A 20 -3.74 -63.78 -22.69
CA VAL A 20 -2.81 -62.72 -22.22
C VAL A 20 -3.40 -61.32 -22.44
N ILE A 21 -4.02 -61.07 -23.59
CA ILE A 21 -4.64 -59.77 -23.89
C ILE A 21 -5.86 -59.54 -22.99
N SER A 22 -6.66 -60.57 -22.74
CA SER A 22 -7.81 -60.50 -21.83
C SER A 22 -7.35 -60.17 -20.40
N ASP A 23 -6.32 -60.86 -19.91
CA ASP A 23 -5.74 -60.62 -18.59
C ASP A 23 -5.18 -59.19 -18.49
N LEU A 24 -4.50 -58.71 -19.52
CA LEU A 24 -4.01 -57.33 -19.57
C LEU A 24 -5.18 -56.34 -19.50
N SER A 25 -6.23 -56.55 -20.31
CA SER A 25 -7.41 -55.67 -20.34
C SER A 25 -8.11 -55.62 -18.98
N ILE A 26 -8.31 -56.78 -18.33
CA ILE A 26 -8.99 -56.89 -17.03
C ILE A 26 -8.17 -56.23 -15.90
N ASN A 27 -6.86 -56.46 -15.90
CA ASN A 27 -5.99 -55.99 -14.82
C ASN A 27 -5.59 -54.52 -14.97
N THR A 28 -5.46 -54.01 -16.19
CA THR A 28 -5.02 -52.63 -16.45
C THR A 28 -6.14 -51.68 -16.80
N THR A 29 -7.38 -52.16 -17.04
CA THR A 29 -8.49 -51.27 -17.39
C THR A 29 -9.81 -51.59 -16.66
N THR A 30 -10.78 -50.68 -16.78
CA THR A 30 -12.20 -50.93 -16.49
C THR A 30 -13.02 -50.32 -17.62
N GLY A 31 -14.11 -50.99 -18.01
CA GLY A 31 -14.98 -50.56 -19.10
C GLY A 31 -14.57 -51.07 -20.48
N LEU A 32 -13.43 -51.75 -20.65
CA LEU A 32 -13.09 -52.48 -21.89
C LEU A 32 -13.31 -53.98 -21.69
N THR A 33 -14.16 -54.59 -22.53
CA THR A 33 -14.38 -56.05 -22.57
C THR A 33 -14.11 -56.59 -23.96
N LEU A 34 -13.32 -57.66 -24.04
CA LEU A 34 -12.97 -58.38 -25.27
C LEU A 34 -13.46 -59.82 -25.14
N SER A 35 -14.24 -60.31 -26.11
CA SER A 35 -14.73 -61.70 -26.13
C SER A 35 -14.08 -62.48 -27.25
N TYR A 36 -13.64 -63.70 -26.97
CA TYR A 36 -12.96 -64.58 -27.92
C TYR A 36 -13.69 -65.91 -28.06
N ASP A 37 -13.63 -66.54 -29.23
CA ASP A 37 -14.12 -67.91 -29.43
C ASP A 37 -13.16 -68.97 -28.87
N GLU A 38 -13.57 -70.23 -28.94
CA GLU A 38 -12.79 -71.39 -28.50
C GLU A 38 -11.43 -71.55 -29.20
N ASN A 39 -11.27 -70.94 -30.38
CA ASN A 39 -10.06 -70.95 -31.21
C ASN A 39 -9.22 -69.67 -31.03
N GLY A 40 -9.61 -68.77 -30.12
CA GLY A 40 -8.90 -67.52 -29.83
C GLY A 40 -9.11 -66.41 -30.87
N ASN A 41 -10.19 -66.43 -31.66
CA ASN A 41 -10.53 -65.29 -32.52
C ASN A 41 -11.44 -64.31 -31.76
N LEU A 42 -11.17 -63.01 -31.89
CA LEU A 42 -12.00 -61.96 -31.30
C LEU A 42 -13.39 -61.98 -31.95
N GLN A 43 -14.42 -62.13 -31.12
CA GLN A 43 -15.83 -62.14 -31.52
C GLN A 43 -16.48 -60.77 -31.34
N SER A 44 -16.13 -60.07 -30.25
CA SER A 44 -16.66 -58.74 -29.97
C SER A 44 -15.74 -57.96 -29.05
N HIS A 45 -15.87 -56.62 -29.11
CA HIS A 45 -15.34 -55.71 -28.12
C HIS A 45 -16.43 -54.73 -27.72
N THR A 46 -16.43 -54.34 -26.45
CA THR A 46 -17.37 -53.34 -25.92
C THR A 46 -16.64 -52.35 -25.02
N VAL A 47 -17.03 -51.09 -25.16
CA VAL A 47 -16.67 -50.00 -24.25
C VAL A 47 -17.90 -49.68 -23.42
N GLY A 48 -17.75 -49.68 -22.10
CA GLY A 48 -18.81 -49.35 -21.18
C GLY A 48 -19.30 -47.90 -21.33
N PRO A 49 -20.47 -47.57 -20.78
CA PRO A 49 -21.05 -46.23 -20.87
C PRO A 49 -20.16 -45.14 -20.27
N ASP A 50 -19.28 -45.49 -19.32
CA ASP A 50 -18.35 -44.57 -18.65
C ASP A 50 -16.96 -44.49 -19.33
N GLY A 51 -16.78 -45.14 -20.49
CA GLY A 51 -15.51 -45.17 -21.22
C GLY A 51 -14.51 -46.21 -20.67
N ILE A 52 -13.22 -45.99 -20.94
CA ILE A 52 -12.11 -46.85 -20.48
C ILE A 52 -11.35 -46.14 -19.37
N MET A 53 -11.36 -46.72 -18.17
CA MET A 53 -10.51 -46.29 -17.06
C MET A 53 -9.21 -47.09 -17.06
N LEU A 54 -8.06 -46.42 -17.02
CA LEU A 54 -6.75 -47.07 -16.90
C LEU A 54 -6.39 -47.22 -15.41
N LYS A 55 -6.01 -48.42 -15.00
CA LYS A 55 -5.55 -48.75 -13.64
C LYS A 55 -4.03 -48.77 -13.61
N GLY A 56 -3.46 -48.02 -12.66
CA GLY A 56 -2.03 -48.04 -12.38
C GLY A 56 -1.62 -46.82 -11.55
N ASP A 57 -0.49 -46.93 -10.85
CA ASP A 57 0.01 -45.85 -9.98
C ASP A 57 0.46 -44.62 -10.78
N ARG A 58 0.86 -44.83 -12.05
CA ARG A 58 1.25 -43.76 -12.99
C ARG A 58 0.80 -44.12 -14.40
N VAL A 59 0.14 -43.18 -15.07
CA VAL A 59 -0.20 -43.27 -16.50
C VAL A 59 0.53 -42.15 -17.21
N ASN A 60 1.46 -42.49 -18.11
CA ASN A 60 2.13 -41.52 -18.97
C ASN A 60 1.35 -41.39 -20.29
N ILE A 61 0.78 -40.22 -20.55
CA ILE A 61 -0.01 -39.93 -21.75
C ILE A 61 0.80 -38.93 -22.59
N ASN A 62 1.42 -39.43 -23.67
CA ASN A 62 2.09 -38.58 -24.66
C ASN A 62 1.15 -38.37 -25.85
N VAL A 63 0.82 -37.12 -26.16
CA VAL A 63 -0.27 -36.77 -27.07
C VAL A 63 0.14 -35.69 -28.07
N ASN A 64 -0.58 -35.64 -29.19
CA ASN A 64 -0.43 -34.58 -30.19
C ASN A 64 -1.34 -33.37 -29.86
N LYS A 65 -1.29 -32.33 -30.70
CA LYS A 65 -2.04 -31.08 -30.49
C LYS A 65 -3.57 -31.25 -30.47
N ASP A 66 -4.09 -32.36 -30.99
CA ASP A 66 -5.53 -32.58 -31.12
C ASP A 66 -6.14 -33.31 -29.91
N PHE A 67 -5.31 -33.77 -28.97
CA PHE A 67 -5.79 -34.47 -27.78
C PHE A 67 -6.26 -33.49 -26.71
N GLN A 68 -7.57 -33.46 -26.46
CA GLN A 68 -8.16 -32.68 -25.38
C GLN A 68 -8.39 -33.57 -24.16
N VAL A 69 -7.75 -33.24 -23.04
CA VAL A 69 -8.02 -33.89 -21.75
C VAL A 69 -9.20 -33.19 -21.09
N LEU A 70 -10.36 -33.84 -21.11
CA LEU A 70 -11.53 -33.42 -20.34
C LEU A 70 -11.42 -34.05 -18.95
N ALA A 71 -10.77 -33.35 -18.02
CA ALA A 71 -10.78 -33.75 -16.63
C ALA A 71 -12.14 -33.38 -16.01
N GLY A 72 -12.85 -34.36 -15.43
CA GLY A 72 -14.03 -34.10 -14.61
C GLY A 72 -13.68 -33.36 -13.31
N ASN A 73 -14.56 -33.39 -12.30
CA ASN A 73 -14.25 -32.80 -11.00
C ASN A 73 -12.98 -33.44 -10.39
N VAL A 74 -11.89 -32.67 -10.32
CA VAL A 74 -10.57 -33.10 -9.82
C VAL A 74 -10.37 -32.80 -8.33
N ASN A 75 -11.41 -32.30 -7.65
CA ASN A 75 -11.34 -32.00 -6.22
C ASN A 75 -10.89 -33.25 -5.43
N ASN A 76 -9.85 -33.09 -4.60
CA ASN A 76 -9.25 -34.14 -3.76
C ASN A 76 -8.55 -35.31 -4.48
N LYS A 77 -8.27 -35.19 -5.79
CA LYS A 77 -7.56 -36.23 -6.56
C LYS A 77 -6.08 -35.92 -6.84
N VAL A 78 -5.60 -34.74 -6.45
CA VAL A 78 -4.22 -34.30 -6.65
C VAL A 78 -3.66 -33.84 -5.30
N GLY A 79 -2.49 -34.37 -4.92
CA GLY A 79 -1.80 -33.99 -3.69
C GLY A 79 -1.28 -32.57 -3.72
N LYS A 80 -1.18 -31.93 -2.56
CA LYS A 80 -0.64 -30.55 -2.40
C LYS A 80 0.77 -30.35 -2.97
N ASP A 81 1.56 -31.43 -3.06
CA ASP A 81 2.95 -31.44 -3.52
C ASP A 81 3.08 -31.86 -5.00
N GLU A 82 1.96 -32.22 -5.66
CA GLU A 82 1.92 -32.74 -7.03
C GLU A 82 1.51 -31.67 -8.07
N ILE A 83 1.11 -30.47 -7.61
CA ILE A 83 0.69 -29.36 -8.46
C ILE A 83 1.88 -28.41 -8.72
N ILE A 84 2.49 -28.51 -9.90
CA ILE A 84 3.33 -27.43 -10.45
C ILE A 84 2.41 -26.48 -11.23
N ASN A 85 1.86 -25.46 -10.56
CA ASN A 85 1.02 -24.46 -11.22
C ASN A 85 1.85 -23.64 -12.22
N ARG A 86 1.75 -23.96 -13.51
CA ARG A 86 2.20 -23.11 -14.61
C ARG A 86 0.98 -22.34 -15.14
N LEU A 87 0.90 -21.05 -14.82
CA LEU A 87 -0.11 -20.13 -15.35
C LEU A 87 0.25 -19.73 -16.78
N ASN A 88 -0.26 -20.52 -17.74
CA ASN A 88 -0.09 -20.29 -19.17
C ASN A 88 -1.37 -19.64 -19.71
N LEU A 89 -1.28 -18.37 -20.12
CA LEU A 89 -2.42 -17.51 -20.48
C LEU A 89 -2.83 -17.71 -21.96
N SER A 90 -4.13 -17.57 -22.26
CA SER A 90 -4.65 -17.42 -23.63
C SER A 90 -4.59 -15.94 -24.08
N PRO A 91 -4.90 -15.60 -25.36
CA PRO A 91 -4.98 -14.20 -25.80
C PRO A 91 -5.98 -13.34 -25.00
N GLU A 92 -7.00 -13.98 -24.41
CA GLU A 92 -8.07 -13.34 -23.63
C GLU A 92 -7.72 -13.12 -22.15
N GLY A 93 -6.61 -13.67 -21.67
CA GLY A 93 -6.09 -13.45 -20.32
C GLY A 93 -6.71 -14.34 -19.22
N LEU A 94 -6.60 -13.90 -17.97
CA LEU A 94 -7.06 -14.60 -16.78
C LEU A 94 -7.75 -13.62 -15.83
N ASP A 95 -8.97 -13.93 -15.43
CA ASP A 95 -9.70 -13.25 -14.36
C ASP A 95 -9.86 -14.21 -13.16
N ILE A 96 -9.47 -13.78 -11.96
CA ILE A 96 -9.56 -14.55 -10.71
C ILE A 96 -10.45 -13.78 -9.73
N ASN A 97 -11.70 -14.20 -9.61
CA ASN A 97 -12.64 -13.71 -8.60
C ASN A 97 -12.83 -14.78 -7.51
N VAL A 98 -12.25 -14.55 -6.34
CA VAL A 98 -12.31 -15.47 -5.19
C VAL A 98 -12.51 -14.71 -3.89
N ASN A 99 -13.20 -15.34 -2.94
CA ASN A 99 -13.43 -14.75 -1.60
C ASN A 99 -12.13 -14.61 -0.80
N ASN A 100 -11.14 -15.48 -1.03
CA ASN A 100 -9.85 -15.48 -0.35
C ASN A 100 -8.75 -15.71 -1.39
N LEU A 101 -8.06 -14.63 -1.79
CA LEU A 101 -6.83 -14.70 -2.56
C LEU A 101 -5.66 -14.28 -1.67
N GLY A 102 -4.57 -15.04 -1.72
CA GLY A 102 -3.32 -14.72 -1.05
C GLY A 102 -2.15 -14.95 -1.99
N ILE A 103 -1.41 -13.90 -2.33
CA ILE A 103 -0.11 -14.00 -3.02
C ILE A 103 0.95 -13.59 -2.01
N ARG A 104 1.87 -14.51 -1.71
CA ARG A 104 3.00 -14.24 -0.82
C ARG A 104 4.30 -14.62 -1.52
N GLY A 105 5.25 -13.70 -1.55
CA GLY A 105 6.60 -13.94 -2.04
C GLY A 105 7.63 -13.48 -1.01
N GLY A 106 8.72 -14.23 -0.87
CA GLY A 106 9.77 -13.97 0.12
C GLY A 106 9.74 -14.92 1.32
N ASP A 107 10.38 -14.52 2.41
CA ASP A 107 10.54 -15.31 3.63
C ASP A 107 9.62 -14.81 4.79
N THR A 108 9.92 -15.20 6.02
CA THR A 108 9.14 -14.79 7.21
C THR A 108 9.37 -13.33 7.60
N THR A 109 10.49 -12.74 7.20
CA THR A 109 10.97 -11.40 7.57
C THR A 109 10.84 -10.41 6.42
N ASN A 110 11.25 -10.80 5.21
CA ASN A 110 11.22 -10.01 4.00
C ASN A 110 10.21 -10.60 3.03
N TYR A 111 9.06 -9.96 2.86
CA TYR A 111 7.99 -10.48 2.04
C TYR A 111 7.10 -9.41 1.41
N LEU A 112 6.54 -9.76 0.26
CA LEU A 112 5.33 -9.14 -0.30
C LEU A 112 4.13 -10.02 0.05
N SER A 113 3.04 -9.40 0.48
CA SER A 113 1.75 -10.05 0.76
C SER A 113 0.63 -9.27 0.09
N ILE A 114 -0.12 -9.92 -0.80
CA ILE A 114 -1.37 -9.43 -1.37
C ILE A 114 -2.46 -10.34 -0.86
N LYS A 115 -3.32 -9.83 0.02
CA LYS A 115 -4.39 -10.63 0.62
C LYS A 115 -5.58 -9.74 0.95
N ASN A 116 -6.77 -10.14 0.53
CA ASN A 116 -8.01 -9.45 0.86
C ASN A 116 -7.93 -7.93 0.55
N GLN A 117 -7.87 -7.09 1.60
CA GLN A 117 -7.86 -5.63 1.52
C GLN A 117 -6.45 -5.03 1.74
N GLU A 118 -5.40 -5.84 1.62
CA GLU A 118 -4.03 -5.39 1.85
C GLU A 118 -3.05 -5.81 0.74
N ILE A 119 -2.14 -4.89 0.43
CA ILE A 119 -0.94 -5.10 -0.39
C ILE A 119 0.24 -4.57 0.43
N LEU A 120 1.03 -5.44 1.04
CA LEU A 120 2.07 -5.07 1.99
C LEU A 120 3.43 -5.63 1.59
N SER A 121 4.41 -4.74 1.48
CA SER A 121 5.83 -5.08 1.47
C SER A 121 6.41 -4.86 2.87
N ARG A 122 6.95 -5.92 3.47
CA ARG A 122 7.62 -5.87 4.77
C ARG A 122 9.04 -6.40 4.61
N GLY A 123 9.99 -5.73 5.25
CA GLY A 123 11.37 -6.18 5.23
C GLY A 123 12.34 -5.10 5.65
N THR A 124 13.61 -5.35 5.36
CA THR A 124 14.70 -4.40 5.56
C THR A 124 14.99 -3.67 4.26
N PHE A 125 14.91 -2.34 4.29
CA PHE A 125 15.11 -1.50 3.10
C PHE A 125 16.28 -0.58 3.33
N THR A 126 17.26 -0.56 2.42
CA THR A 126 18.31 0.47 2.43
C THR A 126 17.86 1.66 1.60
N ARG A 127 17.90 2.85 2.19
CA ARG A 127 17.48 4.09 1.53
C ARG A 127 18.35 5.25 1.99
N THR A 128 18.33 6.34 1.22
CA THR A 128 19.04 7.58 1.55
C THR A 128 18.04 8.73 1.58
N TRP A 129 18.04 9.50 2.66
CA TRP A 129 17.20 10.69 2.83
C TRP A 129 18.02 11.83 3.42
N GLY A 130 17.96 13.02 2.80
CA GLY A 130 18.71 14.19 3.28
C GLY A 130 20.23 13.96 3.37
N GLY A 131 20.78 13.11 2.48
CA GLY A 131 22.20 12.72 2.50
C GLY A 131 22.57 11.64 3.53
N VAL A 132 21.64 11.17 4.36
CA VAL A 132 21.86 10.11 5.34
C VAL A 132 21.31 8.78 4.81
N THR A 133 22.16 7.76 4.75
CA THR A 133 21.76 6.40 4.38
C THR A 133 21.42 5.59 5.62
N ASP A 134 20.23 4.99 5.64
CA ASP A 134 19.77 4.10 6.71
C ASP A 134 19.22 2.78 6.15
N THR A 135 19.11 1.77 7.02
CA THR A 135 18.62 0.43 6.67
C THR A 135 17.53 -0.03 7.65
N PRO A 136 16.36 0.65 7.69
CA PRO A 136 15.28 0.30 8.62
C PRO A 136 14.55 -0.98 8.22
N THR A 137 14.04 -1.67 9.22
CA THR A 137 12.93 -2.61 9.03
C THR A 137 11.64 -1.80 8.91
N ALA A 138 10.92 -1.94 7.80
CA ALA A 138 9.71 -1.18 7.54
C ALA A 138 8.57 -2.04 7.00
N THR A 139 7.36 -1.47 7.03
CA THR A 139 6.20 -1.95 6.28
C THR A 139 5.73 -0.82 5.39
N VAL A 140 5.57 -1.09 4.11
CA VAL A 140 5.12 -0.13 3.10
C VAL A 140 4.04 -0.79 2.26
N GLY A 141 2.94 -0.08 2.01
CA GLY A 141 1.88 -0.64 1.19
C GLY A 141 0.53 0.00 1.40
N ILE A 142 -0.52 -0.75 1.08
CA ILE A 142 -1.92 -0.35 1.18
C ILE A 142 -2.60 -1.29 2.18
N LYS A 143 -3.31 -0.72 3.16
CA LYS A 143 -4.07 -1.48 4.15
C LYS A 143 -5.16 -0.62 4.78
N ASP A 144 -6.34 -1.20 5.00
CA ASP A 144 -7.45 -0.56 5.72
C ASP A 144 -7.86 0.81 5.12
N GLY A 145 -7.69 0.99 3.80
CA GLY A 145 -7.95 2.25 3.10
C GLY A 145 -6.81 3.27 3.13
N TYR A 146 -5.69 2.96 3.78
CA TYR A 146 -4.51 3.82 3.86
C TYR A 146 -3.42 3.35 2.90
N ILE A 147 -2.74 4.30 2.27
CA ILE A 147 -1.36 4.08 1.81
C ILE A 147 -0.44 4.43 2.98
N LEU A 148 0.47 3.53 3.33
CA LEU A 148 1.29 3.69 4.54
C LEU A 148 2.75 3.33 4.35
N SER A 149 3.59 3.95 5.17
CA SER A 149 4.99 3.61 5.38
C SER A 149 5.30 3.69 6.87
N ARG A 150 5.74 2.59 7.47
CA ARG A 150 5.97 2.49 8.92
C ARG A 150 7.31 1.86 9.22
N ASN A 151 8.17 2.59 9.93
CA ASN A 151 9.39 2.08 10.52
C ASN A 151 9.05 1.26 11.77
N GLN A 152 9.48 -0.01 11.79
CA GLN A 152 9.14 -0.94 12.86
C GLN A 152 9.92 -0.69 14.15
N LYS A 153 11.09 -0.03 14.07
CA LYS A 153 11.95 0.24 15.22
C LYS A 153 11.62 1.58 15.88
N THR A 154 11.50 2.65 15.10
CA THR A 154 11.24 3.99 15.66
C THR A 154 9.77 4.27 15.90
N GLY A 155 8.87 3.46 15.32
CA GLY A 155 7.43 3.72 15.32
C GLY A 155 7.00 4.84 14.36
N TYR A 156 7.94 5.53 13.71
CA TYR A 156 7.65 6.58 12.75
C TYR A 156 6.81 6.03 11.61
N SER A 157 5.70 6.71 11.35
CA SER A 157 4.73 6.31 10.35
C SER A 157 4.36 7.50 9.48
N LEU A 158 4.00 7.22 8.24
CA LEU A 158 3.35 8.15 7.34
C LEU A 158 2.13 7.42 6.75
N TYR A 159 0.97 8.06 6.85
CA TYR A 159 -0.30 7.58 6.32
C TYR A 159 -0.82 8.58 5.30
N MET A 160 -1.47 8.08 4.27
CA MET A 160 -2.15 8.86 3.25
C MET A 160 -3.57 8.32 3.03
N THR A 161 -4.51 9.24 2.92
CA THR A 161 -5.92 9.02 2.55
C THR A 161 -6.37 10.12 1.59
N GLU A 162 -7.62 10.09 1.14
CA GLU A 162 -8.26 11.21 0.42
C GLU A 162 -8.25 12.51 1.23
N LYS A 163 -8.13 12.43 2.56
CA LYS A 163 -8.11 13.59 3.47
C LYS A 163 -6.73 14.20 3.65
N GLY A 164 -5.65 13.57 3.17
CA GLY A 164 -4.30 14.14 3.29
C GLY A 164 -3.23 13.17 3.75
N LEU A 165 -2.13 13.76 4.23
CA LEU A 165 -0.94 13.08 4.74
C LEU A 165 -0.81 13.31 6.25
N SER A 166 -0.52 12.27 7.01
CA SER A 166 -0.29 12.41 8.45
C SER A 166 0.73 11.44 8.99
N THR A 167 1.45 11.89 10.01
CA THR A 167 2.36 11.06 10.80
C THR A 167 1.63 10.11 11.77
N MET A 168 0.31 10.27 11.92
CA MET A 168 -0.57 9.40 12.71
C MET A 168 -1.81 8.98 11.90
N MET A 169 -2.37 7.81 12.20
CA MET A 169 -3.44 7.22 11.40
C MET A 169 -4.75 8.04 11.41
N SER A 170 -5.02 8.77 12.50
CA SER A 170 -6.21 9.61 12.68
C SER A 170 -6.09 11.02 12.08
N GLY A 171 -4.94 11.41 11.52
CA GLY A 171 -4.68 12.81 11.16
C GLY A 171 -4.28 13.69 12.35
N GLY A 172 -4.37 13.17 13.59
CA GLY A 172 -4.20 13.92 14.83
C GLY A 172 -5.45 14.71 15.17
N VAL A 173 -6.35 14.13 15.98
CA VAL A 173 -7.56 14.81 16.47
C VAL A 173 -7.36 15.20 17.94
N GLY A 174 -7.77 16.41 18.32
CA GLY A 174 -7.70 16.88 19.72
C GLY A 174 -6.26 17.08 20.21
N SER A 175 -5.87 16.36 21.28
CA SER A 175 -4.53 16.43 21.88
C SER A 175 -3.49 15.52 21.21
N GLU A 176 -3.85 14.85 20.11
CA GLU A 176 -2.96 13.91 19.43
C GLU A 176 -1.85 14.63 18.65
N GLN A 177 -0.61 14.19 18.88
CA GLN A 177 0.60 14.84 18.38
C GLN A 177 0.87 14.45 16.93
N ALA A 178 0.17 15.04 15.96
CA ALA A 178 0.46 14.82 14.54
C ALA A 178 1.10 16.04 13.88
N GLY A 179 2.04 15.78 12.98
CA GLY A 179 2.27 16.62 11.81
C GLY A 179 1.40 16.13 10.66
N ALA A 180 0.63 17.05 10.05
CA ALA A 180 -0.33 16.72 9.01
C ALA A 180 -0.40 17.78 7.90
N LEU A 181 -0.64 17.30 6.68
CA LEU A 181 -1.10 18.08 5.54
C LEU A 181 -2.52 17.62 5.22
N GLU A 182 -3.50 18.41 5.63
CA GLU A 182 -4.93 18.10 5.52
C GLU A 182 -5.49 18.70 4.24
N PHE A 183 -6.17 17.87 3.45
CA PHE A 183 -6.98 18.27 2.31
C PHE A 183 -8.45 18.33 2.70
N HIS A 184 -9.21 19.16 1.98
CA HIS A 184 -10.62 19.40 2.28
C HIS A 184 -10.90 20.02 3.64
N TYR A 185 -9.94 20.76 4.20
CA TYR A 185 -10.09 21.49 5.44
C TYR A 185 -11.19 22.56 5.32
N ASP A 186 -12.11 22.59 6.28
CA ASP A 186 -13.35 23.39 6.20
C ASP A 186 -13.67 24.21 7.45
N LEU A 187 -12.86 24.14 8.51
CA LEU A 187 -13.12 24.86 9.76
C LEU A 187 -13.20 26.39 9.59
N MET A 188 -12.55 26.93 8.55
CA MET A 188 -12.53 28.37 8.26
C MET A 188 -13.46 28.74 7.09
N ASN A 189 -14.19 27.78 6.52
CA ASN A 189 -15.13 27.99 5.42
C ASN A 189 -16.06 26.78 5.23
N ASP A 190 -17.34 26.94 5.57
CA ASP A 190 -18.35 25.87 5.45
C ASP A 190 -18.66 25.46 4.00
N ASN A 191 -18.35 26.32 3.03
CA ASN A 191 -18.75 26.16 1.63
C ASN A 191 -17.61 25.71 0.70
N SER A 192 -16.36 25.72 1.17
CA SER A 192 -15.19 25.44 0.33
C SER A 192 -14.16 24.60 1.05
N ARG A 193 -13.43 23.82 0.26
CA ARG A 193 -12.44 22.86 0.73
C ARG A 193 -11.04 23.45 0.58
N GLY A 194 -10.37 23.65 1.70
CA GLY A 194 -9.01 24.21 1.77
C GLY A 194 -7.93 23.17 2.00
N VAL A 195 -6.71 23.67 2.23
CA VAL A 195 -5.54 22.88 2.63
C VAL A 195 -4.98 23.46 3.91
N ARG A 196 -4.65 22.60 4.89
CA ARG A 196 -4.01 23.01 6.14
C ARG A 196 -2.73 22.22 6.35
N LEU A 197 -1.64 22.94 6.64
CA LEU A 197 -0.41 22.36 7.17
C LEU A 197 -0.41 22.60 8.68
N SER A 198 -0.32 21.56 9.48
CA SER A 198 -0.44 21.64 10.93
C SER A 198 0.61 20.81 11.68
N SER A 199 0.92 21.28 12.88
CA SER A 199 1.76 20.60 13.87
C SER A 199 1.24 20.97 15.26
N THR A 200 1.10 20.00 16.16
CA THR A 200 0.49 20.23 17.49
C THR A 200 1.51 20.70 18.52
N TYR A 201 2.65 20.01 18.64
CA TYR A 201 3.73 20.35 19.58
C TYR A 201 5.07 20.60 18.89
N GLY A 202 5.12 20.44 17.56
CA GLY A 202 6.30 20.74 16.76
C GLY A 202 6.20 22.09 16.07
N VAL A 203 7.15 22.36 15.18
CA VAL A 203 7.19 23.59 14.39
C VAL A 203 6.84 23.29 12.94
N VAL A 204 6.08 24.19 12.32
CA VAL A 204 5.98 24.26 10.84
C VAL A 204 7.11 25.17 10.36
N PHE A 205 8.18 24.57 9.83
CA PHE A 205 9.35 25.32 9.34
C PHE A 205 9.32 25.45 7.82
N LEU A 206 9.25 26.68 7.31
CA LEU A 206 9.32 26.98 5.88
C LEU A 206 10.71 27.52 5.56
N HIS A 207 11.44 26.86 4.66
CA HIS A 207 12.84 27.17 4.37
C HIS A 207 13.17 27.10 2.89
N ALA A 208 13.89 28.10 2.39
CA ALA A 208 14.42 28.15 1.04
C ALA A 208 15.79 28.86 1.06
N GLU A 209 16.87 28.16 0.68
CA GLU A 209 18.23 28.71 0.77
C GLU A 209 18.55 29.70 -0.36
N ASN A 210 18.33 29.30 -1.61
CA ASN A 210 18.70 30.07 -2.80
C ASN A 210 17.45 30.62 -3.53
N SER A 211 16.37 30.87 -2.79
CA SER A 211 15.09 31.28 -3.35
C SER A 211 14.28 32.11 -2.35
N ARG A 212 12.97 32.23 -2.57
CA ARG A 212 12.05 33.07 -1.80
C ARG A 212 10.84 32.27 -1.35
N ILE A 213 10.34 32.58 -0.16
CA ILE A 213 9.02 32.15 0.30
C ILE A 213 8.03 33.28 -0.02
N TYR A 214 6.91 32.94 -0.68
CA TYR A 214 5.87 33.90 -1.05
C TYR A 214 4.55 33.55 -0.37
N THR A 215 3.93 34.53 0.29
CA THR A 215 2.55 34.48 0.77
C THR A 215 1.75 35.57 0.07
N ARG A 216 0.73 35.20 -0.69
CA ARG A 216 -0.13 36.16 -1.41
C ARG A 216 -1.54 35.62 -1.52
N SER A 217 -2.51 36.47 -1.19
CA SER A 217 -3.94 36.22 -1.34
C SER A 217 -4.56 37.26 -2.27
N ARG A 218 -5.72 36.95 -2.87
CA ARG A 218 -6.55 37.95 -3.56
C ARG A 218 -7.23 38.91 -2.58
N LEU A 219 -7.64 38.36 -1.43
CA LEU A 219 -8.22 39.09 -0.30
C LEU A 219 -7.12 39.24 0.77
N THR A 220 -7.35 38.80 2.00
CA THR A 220 -6.44 39.02 3.13
C THR A 220 -5.40 37.90 3.30
N THR A 221 -4.15 38.28 3.62
CA THR A 221 -3.10 37.35 4.09
C THR A 221 -2.97 37.54 5.60
N ASN A 222 -3.39 36.56 6.38
CA ASN A 222 -3.35 36.61 7.84
C ASN A 222 -2.01 36.10 8.37
N ILE A 223 -1.46 36.79 9.37
CA ILE A 223 -0.33 36.35 10.20
C ILE A 223 -0.76 36.60 11.64
N GLU A 224 -1.10 35.52 12.34
CA GLU A 224 -1.78 35.58 13.63
C GLU A 224 -1.10 34.65 14.63
N THR A 225 -1.22 35.01 15.91
CA THR A 225 -0.80 34.20 17.04
C THR A 225 -1.90 34.26 18.10
N TRP A 226 -2.07 33.20 18.91
CA TRP A 226 -3.11 33.18 19.94
C TRP A 226 -2.69 33.89 21.23
N GLU A 227 -1.42 33.76 21.63
CA GLU A 227 -0.98 34.19 22.97
C GLU A 227 0.27 35.08 22.95
N ALA A 228 1.04 35.10 21.87
CA ALA A 228 2.38 35.70 21.83
C ALA A 228 2.48 36.88 20.85
N SER A 229 3.68 37.43 20.69
CA SER A 229 3.97 38.44 19.67
C SER A 229 4.18 37.82 18.29
N VAL A 230 3.85 38.54 17.22
CA VAL A 230 4.42 38.27 15.89
C VAL A 230 5.84 38.80 15.88
N TYR A 231 6.78 38.01 15.37
CA TYR A 231 8.20 38.31 15.46
C TYR A 231 8.91 38.10 14.12
N ILE A 232 9.68 39.10 13.67
CA ILE A 232 10.32 39.12 12.35
C ILE A 232 11.79 39.52 12.49
N ARG A 233 12.68 38.72 11.89
CA ARG A 233 14.13 38.97 11.87
C ARG A 233 14.68 39.04 10.44
N PRO A 234 14.90 40.25 9.91
CA PRO A 234 15.55 40.39 8.61
C PRO A 234 17.07 40.26 8.72
N GLN A 235 17.71 39.85 7.61
CA GLN A 235 19.16 39.99 7.39
C GLN A 235 20.08 39.40 8.48
N VAL A 236 19.67 38.31 9.12
CA VAL A 236 20.37 37.67 10.25
C VAL A 236 21.85 37.33 10.00
N TYR A 237 22.27 37.16 8.74
CA TYR A 237 23.66 36.89 8.37
C TYR A 237 24.45 38.11 7.86
N SER A 238 23.77 39.13 7.32
CA SER A 238 24.43 40.20 6.57
C SER A 238 24.53 41.53 7.33
N ARG A 239 23.98 41.59 8.55
CA ARG A 239 24.02 42.78 9.41
C ARG A 239 24.45 42.40 10.83
N PRO A 240 25.32 43.20 11.48
CA PRO A 240 25.72 42.95 12.87
C PRO A 240 24.56 43.20 13.85
N GLY A 241 24.62 42.54 15.01
CA GLY A 241 23.65 42.69 16.10
C GLY A 241 22.38 41.86 15.93
N VAL A 242 21.54 41.87 16.98
CA VAL A 242 20.27 41.16 17.01
C VAL A 242 19.15 42.12 16.57
N ASN A 243 18.91 42.16 15.25
CA ASN A 243 17.93 43.07 14.65
C ASN A 243 16.56 42.40 14.55
N GLU A 244 15.60 42.86 15.36
CA GLU A 244 14.30 42.20 15.52
C GLU A 244 13.15 43.20 15.48
N PHE A 245 12.05 42.81 14.87
CA PHE A 245 10.77 43.50 14.92
C PHE A 245 9.76 42.64 15.69
N SER A 246 9.06 43.24 16.64
CA SER A 246 7.99 42.58 17.39
C SER A 246 6.69 43.39 17.35
N PHE A 247 5.59 42.68 17.18
CA PHE A 247 4.23 43.20 17.08
C PHE A 247 3.41 42.47 18.14
N TYR A 248 2.91 43.19 19.13
CA TYR A 248 2.08 42.56 20.17
C TYR A 248 1.08 43.56 20.78
N LEU A 249 0.16 43.00 21.55
CA LEU A 249 -0.82 43.73 22.34
C LEU A 249 -0.38 43.71 23.80
N LYS A 250 -0.37 44.87 24.46
CA LYS A 250 -0.06 44.93 25.89
C LYS A 250 -1.08 44.14 26.69
N ASP A 251 -0.58 43.23 27.52
CA ASP A 251 -1.40 42.56 28.51
C ASP A 251 -1.89 43.58 29.55
N ASN A 252 -3.21 43.68 29.69
CA ASN A 252 -3.89 44.64 30.54
C ASN A 252 -5.26 44.09 30.91
N ASP A 253 -5.70 44.36 32.15
CA ASP A 253 -6.98 43.86 32.69
C ASP A 253 -8.21 44.37 31.92
N ASN A 254 -8.07 45.48 31.20
CA ASN A 254 -9.18 46.12 30.49
C ASN A 254 -8.92 46.20 28.98
N ALA A 255 -9.88 45.74 28.20
CA ALA A 255 -9.77 45.66 26.74
C ALA A 255 -9.50 47.02 26.05
N LYS A 256 -9.88 48.13 26.69
CA LYS A 256 -9.60 49.49 26.19
C LYS A 256 -8.15 49.92 26.39
N ASP A 257 -7.46 49.33 27.36
CA ASP A 257 -6.09 49.66 27.74
C ASP A 257 -5.07 48.72 27.05
N THR A 258 -5.55 47.67 26.38
CA THR A 258 -4.79 46.71 25.54
C THR A 258 -4.25 47.38 24.28
N ASP A 259 -3.23 48.21 24.45
CA ASP A 259 -2.60 48.97 23.37
C ASP A 259 -1.79 48.09 22.43
N GLY A 260 -1.73 48.48 21.15
CA GLY A 260 -0.86 47.85 20.17
C GLY A 260 0.55 48.43 20.21
N THR A 261 1.57 47.61 20.04
CA THR A 261 2.97 48.05 19.98
C THR A 261 3.71 47.47 18.79
N LEU A 262 4.52 48.32 18.16
CA LEU A 262 5.51 47.95 17.15
C LEU A 262 6.89 48.31 17.71
N LEU A 263 7.71 47.31 18.00
CA LEU A 263 9.02 47.50 18.61
C LEU A 263 10.13 47.05 17.67
N PHE A 264 11.28 47.71 17.78
CA PHE A 264 12.53 47.34 17.12
C PHE A 264 13.69 47.35 18.12
N GLY A 265 14.54 46.33 18.07
CA GLY A 265 15.72 46.22 18.93
C GLY A 265 16.12 44.77 19.20
N GLU A 266 16.78 44.55 20.34
CA GLU A 266 17.16 43.22 20.83
C GLU A 266 16.08 42.71 21.81
N ILE A 267 14.90 42.40 21.27
CA ILE A 267 13.66 42.21 22.03
C ILE A 267 13.60 40.81 22.67
N TYR A 268 14.11 39.80 21.98
CA TYR A 268 14.13 38.41 22.44
C TYR A 268 15.23 38.13 23.46
N ASN A 269 16.25 38.98 23.57
CA ASN A 269 17.33 38.77 24.53
C ASN A 269 16.82 38.91 25.99
N GLU A 270 17.57 38.42 26.97
CA GLU A 270 17.17 38.48 28.39
C GLU A 270 16.99 39.91 28.93
N ALA A 271 17.58 40.91 28.26
CA ALA A 271 17.41 42.31 28.62
C ALA A 271 16.09 42.89 28.08
N GLY A 272 15.47 42.27 27.06
CA GLY A 272 14.19 42.64 26.48
C GLY A 272 14.15 44.07 25.93
N GLN A 273 15.29 44.60 25.50
CA GLN A 273 15.43 46.03 25.22
C GLN A 273 15.01 46.35 23.79
N ALA A 274 13.82 46.93 23.66
CA ALA A 274 13.47 47.67 22.46
C ALA A 274 14.28 48.99 22.43
N GLY A 275 15.10 49.16 21.39
CA GLY A 275 15.84 50.39 21.16
C GLY A 275 14.94 51.51 20.63
N SER A 276 13.83 51.16 19.98
CA SER A 276 12.80 52.10 19.53
C SER A 276 11.45 51.40 19.33
N GLY A 277 10.37 52.18 19.24
CA GLY A 277 9.05 51.63 18.95
C GLY A 277 7.95 52.68 18.89
N ILE A 278 6.78 52.26 18.42
CA ILE A 278 5.56 53.05 18.36
C ILE A 278 4.47 52.32 19.14
N ARG A 279 3.72 53.07 19.96
CA ARG A 279 2.56 52.57 20.71
C ARG A 279 1.29 53.20 20.17
N PHE A 280 0.31 52.37 19.87
CA PHE A 280 -1.02 52.77 19.42
C PHE A 280 -1.99 52.57 20.59
N ARG A 281 -2.52 53.68 21.13
CA ARG A 281 -3.54 53.59 22.17
C ARG A 281 -4.82 53.01 21.60
N LYS A 282 -5.37 51.99 22.25
CA LYS A 282 -6.62 51.35 21.82
C LYS A 282 -7.84 52.17 22.25
N ALA A 283 -7.81 52.73 23.45
CA ALA A 283 -8.78 53.74 23.87
C ALA A 283 -8.58 55.00 23.02
N GLY A 284 -9.62 55.39 22.27
CA GLY A 284 -9.66 56.71 21.64
C GLY A 284 -9.55 57.80 22.71
N MET A 285 -8.85 58.89 22.41
CA MET A 285 -9.00 60.09 23.21
C MET A 285 -10.39 60.67 22.88
N PRO A 286 -11.24 60.99 23.88
CA PRO A 286 -12.38 61.86 23.62
C PRO A 286 -11.81 63.09 22.91
N GLY A 287 -12.31 63.41 21.72
CA GLY A 287 -11.81 64.56 20.97
C GLY A 287 -11.91 65.81 21.83
N GLN A 288 -10.78 66.30 22.34
CA GLN A 288 -10.70 67.66 22.81
C GLN A 288 -10.62 68.53 21.56
N THR A 289 -11.68 69.27 21.29
CA THR A 289 -11.73 70.23 20.20
C THR A 289 -10.73 71.38 20.36
N GLU A 290 -10.10 71.54 21.52
CA GLU A 290 -9.02 72.50 21.75
C GLU A 290 -8.10 71.97 22.86
N GLY A 291 -6.78 71.91 22.61
CA GLY A 291 -5.78 71.53 23.60
C GLY A 291 -4.63 70.74 22.98
N GLU A 292 -3.43 71.27 23.11
CA GLU A 292 -2.16 70.87 22.52
C GLU A 292 -1.91 69.35 22.47
N TYR A 293 -1.57 68.85 21.27
CA TYR A 293 -1.02 67.51 21.08
C TYR A 293 0.46 67.54 21.49
N GLU A 294 0.85 66.74 22.49
CA GLU A 294 2.24 66.30 22.72
C GLU A 294 2.55 65.04 21.89
#